data_AF-W6W436-F1
#
_entry.id   AF-W6W436-F1
#
_cell.length_a   1.000
_cell.length_b   1.000
_cell.length_c   1.000
_cell.angle_alpha   90.00
_cell.angle_beta   90.00
_cell.angle_gamma   90.00
#
_symmetry.space_group_name_H-M   'P 1'
#
loop_
_entity.id
_entity.type
_entity.pdbx_description
1 polymer ?
#
loop_
_entity_poly.entity_id
_entity_poly.type
_entity_poly.pdbx_seq_one_letter_code
_entity_poly.pdbx_strand_id
1 'polypeptide(L)' 'MGAAMVFSSHDTLEPGDLALLRTVLEEVCDEKSIPLDHPDAQQVARDLVNWYLFGIKHPVQLRTMLEPLTG' A
#
# COMPACT_ATOMS: atom_id res chain seq x y z
N MET A 1 -26.85 23.74 12.17
CA MET A 1 -26.44 22.89 11.02
C MET A 1 -25.21 22.12 11.46
N GLY A 2 -25.37 20.90 11.96
CA GLY A 2 -24.26 20.06 12.37
C GLY A 2 -23.74 19.31 11.15
N ALA A 3 -22.54 19.65 10.68
CA ALA A 3 -21.85 18.85 9.67
C ALA A 3 -21.63 17.46 10.27
N ALA A 4 -22.34 16.47 9.76
CA ALA A 4 -22.05 15.08 10.05
C ALA A 4 -20.64 14.81 9.51
N MET A 5 -19.67 14.83 10.42
CA MET A 5 -18.36 14.25 10.25
C MET A 5 -18.55 12.76 9.97
N VAL A 6 -18.63 12.43 8.69
CA VAL A 6 -18.66 11.04 8.22
C VAL A 6 -17.25 10.50 8.42
N PHE A 7 -16.94 10.07 9.64
CA PHE A 7 -15.85 9.14 9.86
C PHE A 7 -16.29 7.81 9.27
N SER A 8 -16.03 7.63 7.97
CA SER A 8 -16.19 6.33 7.32
C SER A 8 -15.13 5.39 7.87
N SER A 9 -15.39 4.78 9.03
CA SER A 9 -14.47 3.85 9.70
C SER A 9 -14.44 2.45 9.06
N HIS A 10 -14.83 2.32 7.80
CA HIS A 10 -14.67 1.11 7.00
C HIS A 10 -14.26 1.50 5.59
N ASP A 11 -13.01 1.96 5.44
CA ASP A 11 -12.39 2.04 4.12
C ASP A 11 -12.19 0.59 3.65
N THR A 12 -13.16 0.11 2.88
CA THR A 12 -13.13 -1.25 2.34
C THR A 12 -12.22 -1.17 1.14
N LEU A 13 -11.17 -2.01 1.08
CA LEU A 13 -10.29 -2.05 -0.08
C LEU A 13 -11.13 -2.30 -1.33
N GLU A 14 -11.32 -1.26 -2.14
CA GLU A 14 -12.04 -1.41 -3.40
C GLU A 14 -11.15 -2.16 -4.39
N PRO A 15 -11.73 -2.81 -5.42
CA PRO A 15 -10.93 -3.48 -6.44
C PRO A 15 -9.91 -2.54 -7.12
N GLY A 16 -10.25 -1.25 -7.24
CA GLY A 16 -9.34 -0.22 -7.74
C GLY A 16 -8.16 0.05 -6.81
N ASP A 17 -8.38 -0.01 -5.50
CA ASP A 17 -7.33 0.17 -4.50
C ASP A 17 -6.37 -1.03 -4.52
N LEU A 18 -6.91 -2.25 -4.63
CA LEU A 18 -6.09 -3.45 -4.79
C LEU A 18 -5.25 -3.41 -6.08
N ALA A 19 -5.79 -2.86 -7.16
CA ALA A 19 -5.04 -2.67 -8.41
C ALA A 19 -3.91 -1.64 -8.25
N LEU A 20 -4.17 -0.55 -7.52
CA LEU A 20 -3.15 0.45 -7.18
C LEU A 20 -2.05 -0.17 -6.31
N LEU A 21 -2.43 -0.89 -5.26
CA LEU A 21 -1.51 -1.56 -4.35
C LEU A 21 -0.64 -2.58 -5.10
N ARG A 22 -1.25 -3.38 -5.97
CA ARG A 22 -0.52 -4.33 -6.81
C ARG A 22 0.48 -3.64 -7.73
N THR A 23 0.08 -2.54 -8.37
CA THR A 23 0.97 -1.75 -9.24
C THR A 23 2.18 -1.24 -8.45
N VAL A 24 1.95 -0.66 -7.27
CA VAL A 24 3.04 -0.16 -6.42
C VAL A 24 3.96 -1.29 -5.97
N LEU A 25 3.41 -2.46 -5.62
CA LEU A 25 4.20 -3.63 -5.26
C LEU A 25 5.07 -4.11 -6.41
N GLU A 26 4.51 -4.21 -7.62
CA GLU A 26 5.25 -4.62 -8.83
C GLU A 26 6.39 -3.65 -9.13
N GLU A 27 6.15 -2.34 -9.05
CA GLU A 27 7.20 -1.33 -9.24
C GLU A 27 8.32 -1.46 -8.20
N VAL A 28 7.97 -1.60 -6.91
CA VAL A 28 8.97 -1.73 -5.83
C VAL A 28 9.77 -3.03 -5.97
N CYS A 29 9.10 -4.13 -6.35
CA CYS A 29 9.78 -5.40 -6.58
C CYS A 29 10.71 -5.34 -7.79
N ASP A 30 10.31 -4.69 -8.88
CA ASP A 30 11.15 -4.48 -10.07
C ASP A 30 12.39 -3.63 -9.74
N GLU A 31 12.20 -2.48 -9.08
CA GLU A 31 13.30 -1.59 -8.68
C GLU A 31 14.30 -2.28 -7.75
N LYS A 32 13.83 -3.16 -6.88
CA LYS A 32 14.65 -3.89 -5.92
C LYS A 32 15.17 -5.23 -6.46
N SER A 33 14.79 -5.63 -7.68
CA SER A 33 15.02 -6.97 -8.23
C SER A 33 14.58 -8.09 -7.28
N ILE A 34 13.48 -7.89 -6.57
CA ILE A 34 12.87 -8.89 -5.69
C ILE A 34 11.87 -9.71 -6.52
N PRO A 35 11.98 -11.05 -6.57
CA PRO A 35 10.98 -11.88 -7.19
C PRO A 35 9.64 -11.74 -6.46
N LEU A 36 8.52 -11.63 -7.17
CA LEU A 36 7.18 -11.60 -6.55
C LEU A 36 6.85 -12.86 -5.73
N ASP A 37 7.52 -13.98 -6.04
CA ASP A 37 7.39 -15.26 -5.33
C ASP A 37 8.27 -15.32 -4.07
N HIS A 38 9.11 -14.31 -3.85
CA HIS A 38 10.02 -14.26 -2.70
C HIS A 38 9.26 -13.85 -1.43
N PRO A 39 9.61 -14.41 -0.25
CA PRO A 39 9.00 -13.99 1.03
C PRO A 39 9.10 -12.49 1.28
N ASP A 40 10.13 -11.82 0.76
CA ASP A 40 10.28 -10.37 0.89
C ASP A 40 9.18 -9.61 0.15
N ALA A 41 8.79 -10.04 -1.06
CA ALA A 41 7.67 -9.45 -1.78
C ALA A 41 6.35 -9.62 -1.03
N GLN A 42 6.17 -10.75 -0.35
CA GLN A 42 5.00 -10.97 0.50
C GLN A 42 5.00 -10.04 1.72
N GLN A 43 6.17 -9.73 2.31
CA GLN A 43 6.28 -8.74 3.38
C GLN A 43 5.96 -7.34 2.87
N VAL A 44 6.55 -6.92 1.75
CA VAL A 44 6.28 -5.62 1.13
C VAL A 44 4.80 -5.44 0.82
N ALA A 45 4.14 -6.47 0.29
CA ALA A 45 2.69 -6.44 0.02
C ALA A 45 1.87 -6.21 1.29
N ARG A 46 2.27 -6.85 2.38
CA ARG A 46 1.59 -6.76 3.68
C ARG A 46 1.75 -5.37 4.30
N ASP A 47 2.96 -4.83 4.26
CA ASP A 47 3.24 -3.47 4.73
C ASP A 47 2.55 -2.42 3.89
N LEU A 48 2.52 -2.59 2.57
CA LEU A 48 1.78 -1.71 1.66
C LEU A 48 0.28 -1.65 2.02
N VAL A 49 -0.34 -2.80 2.29
CA VAL A 49 -1.74 -2.86 2.74
C VAL A 49 -1.89 -2.21 4.12
N ASN A 50 -0.97 -2.43 5.06
CA ASN A 50 -1.00 -1.77 6.36
C ASN A 50 -0.94 -0.24 6.23
N TRP A 51 -0.03 0.29 5.40
CA TRP A 51 0.09 1.72 5.14
C TRP A 51 -1.18 2.29 4.49
N TYR A 52 -1.79 1.55 3.57
CA TYR A 52 -3.06 1.95 2.96
C TYR A 52 -4.19 2.04 3.99
N LEU A 53 -4.34 1.00 4.82
CA LEU A 53 -5.31 0.96 5.92
C LEU A 53 -5.04 2.03 6.99
N PHE A 54 -3.78 2.43 7.15
CA PHE A 54 -3.38 3.56 8.00
C PHE A 54 -3.84 4.92 7.45
N GLY A 55 -4.20 4.98 6.16
CA GLY A 55 -4.70 6.17 5.47
C GLY A 55 -3.78 6.69 4.36
N ILE A 56 -2.68 6.00 4.05
CA ILE A 56 -1.77 6.39 2.96
C ILE A 56 -2.28 5.85 1.63
N LYS A 57 -3.06 6.66 0.92
CA LYS A 57 -3.66 6.28 -0.37
C LYS A 57 -2.84 6.65 -1.60
N HIS A 58 -1.76 7.42 -1.42
CA HIS A 58 -0.94 7.87 -2.55
C HIS A 58 0.19 6.89 -2.86
N PRO A 59 0.34 6.46 -4.13
CA PRO A 59 1.34 5.47 -4.54
C PRO A 59 2.77 5.93 -4.26
N VAL A 60 3.08 7.21 -4.51
CA VAL A 60 4.41 7.78 -4.21
C VAL A 60 4.72 7.73 -2.71
N GLN A 61 3.75 8.09 -1.86
CA GLN A 61 3.94 8.04 -0.41
C GLN A 61 4.09 6.61 0.09
N LEU A 62 3.30 5.68 -0.44
CA LEU A 62 3.42 4.25 -0.13
C LEU A 62 4.84 3.75 -0.47
N ARG A 63 5.37 4.10 -1.65
CA ARG A 63 6.74 3.75 -2.05
C ARG A 63 7.78 4.32 -1.09
N THR A 64 7.66 5.60 -0.73
CA THR A 64 8.57 6.23 0.24
C THR A 64 8.53 5.58 1.61
N MET A 65 7.36 5.10 2.06
CA MET A 65 7.25 4.35 3.32
C MET A 65 7.84 2.94 3.24
N LEU A 66 7.92 2.35 2.05
CA LEU A 66 8.52 1.03 1.82
C LEU A 66 10.04 1.07 1.58
N GLU A 67 10.59 2.21 1.14
CA GLU A 67 12.04 2.42 0.98
C GLU A 67 12.88 2.03 2.22
N PRO A 68 12.53 2.45 3.45
CA PRO A 68 13.35 2.16 4.64
C PRO A 68 13.26 0.71 5.15
N LEU A 69 12.30 -0.09 4.69
CA LEU A 69 12.09 -1.48 5.15
C LEU A 69 13.02 -2.50 4.47
N THR A 70 13.78 -2.07 3.46
CA THR A 70 14.70 -2.92 2.67
C THR A 70 16.17 -2.49 2.78
N GLY A 71 16.51 -1.71 3.83
CA GLY A 71 17.87 -1.25 4.14
C GLY A 71 18.55 -2.06 5.23
#